data_AF-A0A7L3MT83-F1
#
_entry.id   AF-A0A7L3MT83-F1
#
_cell.length_a   1.000
_cell.length_b   1.000
_cell.length_c   1.000
_cell.angle_alpha   90.00
_cell.angle_beta   90.00
_cell.angle_gamma   90.00
#
_symmetry.space_group_name_H-M   'P 1'
#
loop_
_entity.id
_entity.type
_entity.pdbx_description
1 polymer ?
#
loop_
_entity_poly.entity_id
_entity_poly.type
_entity_poly.pdbx_seq_one_letter_code
_entity_poly.pdbx_strand_id
1 'polypeptide(L)'
;LSIEYSEEEVWLTWTDKNNDHHEKSIRQLAQEARAGNAHDENVLSYYRYQLKLFARMCLDRQYLAIKEISQQLGVDLIFLCMADEMLPFDLRASFCHLMLHVHVDRDPQELVMPVKFARLWTEIPTAITIKDYDSNLNVSRDDKKNKFASTMEFVEDYLNNVVSEAVPFANEEKNKLTFEVVSLAHNLIYFGFYSFSELLRLTRTLLGIIDCVQNP
;
A
#
# COMPACT_ATOMS: atom_id res chain seq x y z
N LEU A 1 12.04 10.98 15.89
CA LEU A 1 10.68 10.41 15.89
C LEU A 1 10.80 8.95 16.26
N SER A 2 10.22 8.53 17.38
CA SER A 2 9.93 7.11 17.64
C SER A 2 8.42 6.92 17.57
N ILE A 3 7.99 5.71 17.21
CA ILE A 3 6.57 5.37 17.14
C ILE A 3 6.36 4.21 18.11
N GLU A 4 5.46 4.42 19.07
CA GLU A 4 5.09 3.43 20.08
C GLU A 4 3.68 2.89 19.82
N TYR A 5 3.49 1.61 20.10
CA TYR A 5 2.25 0.88 19.87
C TYR A 5 1.47 0.77 21.18
N SER A 6 0.31 1.43 21.27
CA SER A 6 -0.66 1.24 22.35
C SER A 6 -2.03 1.03 21.72
N GLU A 7 -2.65 -0.11 22.01
CA GLU A 7 -4.01 -0.55 21.63
C GLU A 7 -4.66 0.27 20.48
N GLU A 8 -4.32 -0.08 19.23
CA GLU A 8 -4.89 0.45 17.97
C GLU A 8 -4.65 1.92 17.61
N GLU A 9 -3.81 2.65 18.34
CA GLU A 9 -3.48 4.05 18.00
C GLU A 9 -1.98 4.29 17.81
N VAL A 10 -1.64 5.05 16.75
CA VAL A 10 -0.26 5.38 16.40
C VAL A 10 0.12 6.73 17.01
N TRP A 11 1.16 6.72 17.83
CA TRP A 11 1.69 7.90 18.50
C TRP A 11 2.97 8.40 17.84
N LEU A 12 3.04 9.71 17.61
CA LEU A 12 4.25 10.37 17.15
C LEU A 12 4.92 11.04 18.35
N THR A 13 6.20 10.74 18.58
CA THR A 13 7.03 11.44 19.55
C THR A 13 8.09 12.27 18.83
N TRP A 14 8.27 13.52 19.19
CA TRP A 14 9.29 14.37 18.61
C TRP A 14 9.88 15.35 19.61
N THR A 15 11.02 15.90 19.25
CA THR A 15 11.70 16.93 20.03
C THR A 15 11.76 18.19 19.17
N ASP A 16 11.35 19.31 19.73
CA ASP A 16 11.40 20.58 19.01
C ASP A 16 12.79 21.24 19.07
N LYS A 17 12.91 22.45 18.53
CA LYS A 17 14.17 23.20 18.50
C LYS A 17 14.63 23.67 19.88
N ASN A 18 13.74 23.69 20.87
CA ASN A 18 14.02 24.09 22.24
C ASN A 18 14.38 22.89 23.14
N ASN A 19 14.48 21.69 22.55
CA ASN A 19 14.63 20.41 23.25
C ASN A 19 13.40 20.00 24.09
N ASP A 20 12.22 20.56 23.82
CA ASP A 20 10.99 20.11 24.47
C ASP A 20 10.49 18.82 23.80
N HIS A 21 10.08 17.85 24.61
CA HIS A 21 9.53 16.58 24.14
C HIS A 21 8.03 16.68 23.97
N HIS A 22 7.55 16.27 22.80
CA HIS A 22 6.15 16.30 22.42
C HIS A 22 5.71 14.89 22.03
N GLU A 23 4.53 14.49 22.48
CA GLU A 23 3.85 13.26 22.07
C GLU A 23 2.42 13.59 21.65
N LYS A 24 1.97 13.00 20.54
CA LYS A 24 0.59 13.18 20.08
C LYS A 24 0.15 12.02 19.20
N SER A 25 -1.11 11.64 19.30
CA SER A 25 -1.69 10.63 18.40
C SER A 25 -1.82 11.20 16.97
N ILE A 26 -1.59 10.35 15.97
CA ILE A 26 -1.65 10.76 14.56
C ILE A 26 -3.07 11.24 14.16
N ARG A 27 -4.11 10.66 14.79
CA ARG A 27 -5.50 11.05 14.60
C ARG A 27 -5.79 12.44 15.17
N GLN A 28 -5.37 12.69 16.40
CA GLN A 28 -5.53 14.00 17.03
C GLN A 28 -4.79 15.07 16.24
N LEU A 29 -3.56 14.79 15.83
CA LEU A 29 -2.75 15.68 15.01
C LEU A 29 -3.44 15.99 13.66
N ALA A 30 -4.01 14.99 12.99
CA ALA A 30 -4.78 15.18 11.76
C ALA A 30 -6.06 16.01 11.97
N GLN A 31 -6.79 15.79 13.06
CA GLN A 31 -8.01 16.52 13.38
C GLN A 31 -7.73 18.01 13.67
N GLU A 32 -6.69 18.30 14.45
CA GLU A 32 -6.31 19.68 14.79
C GLU A 32 -5.74 20.43 13.59
N ALA A 33 -4.95 19.77 12.74
CA ALA A 33 -4.53 20.36 11.48
C ALA A 33 -5.73 20.71 10.58
N ARG A 34 -6.74 19.82 10.49
CA ARG A 34 -8.01 20.10 9.77
C ARG A 34 -8.80 21.26 10.40
N ALA A 35 -8.69 21.46 11.71
CA ALA A 35 -9.29 22.59 12.42
C ALA A 35 -8.54 23.91 12.22
N GLY A 36 -7.43 23.92 11.49
CA GLY A 36 -6.64 25.11 11.17
C GLY A 36 -5.50 25.40 12.16
N ASN A 37 -5.06 24.43 12.96
CA ASN A 37 -3.88 24.56 13.80
C ASN A 37 -2.60 24.52 12.94
N ALA A 38 -2.01 25.69 12.71
CA ALA A 38 -0.80 25.84 11.89
C ALA A 38 0.44 25.11 12.44
N HIS A 39 0.52 24.88 13.76
CA HIS A 39 1.62 24.12 14.34
C HIS A 39 1.54 22.65 13.91
N ASP A 40 0.36 22.05 14.09
CA ASP A 40 0.11 20.64 13.77
C ASP A 40 0.19 20.37 12.26
N GLU A 41 -0.30 21.31 11.44
CA GLU A 41 -0.16 21.24 9.99
C GLU A 41 1.33 21.21 9.56
N ASN A 42 2.18 21.97 10.23
CA ASN A 42 3.62 21.97 9.97
C ASN A 42 4.28 20.66 10.41
N VAL A 43 3.90 20.12 11.57
CA VAL A 43 4.38 18.82 12.05
C VAL A 43 3.97 17.70 11.08
N LEU A 44 2.72 17.68 10.61
CA LEU A 44 2.27 16.71 9.59
C LEU A 44 3.01 16.87 8.26
N SER A 45 3.21 18.10 7.81
CA SER A 45 3.95 18.38 6.59
C SER A 45 5.39 17.87 6.69
N TYR A 46 6.06 18.11 7.82
CA TYR A 46 7.39 17.58 8.11
C TYR A 46 7.39 16.05 8.11
N TYR A 47 6.45 15.43 8.81
CA TYR A 47 6.34 13.98 8.89
C TYR A 47 6.11 13.34 7.51
N ARG A 48 5.26 13.94 6.68
CA ARG A 48 5.03 13.50 5.30
C ARG A 48 6.32 13.49 4.46
N TYR A 49 7.13 14.55 4.57
CA TYR A 49 8.42 14.58 3.87
C TYR A 49 9.42 13.57 4.44
N GLN A 50 9.38 13.32 5.75
CA GLN A 50 10.20 12.29 6.39
C GLN A 50 9.85 10.90 5.87
N LEU A 51 8.56 10.54 5.80
CA LEU A 51 8.12 9.26 5.22
C LEU A 51 8.56 9.12 3.76
N LYS A 52 8.43 10.19 2.98
CA LYS A 52 8.89 10.21 1.58
C LYS A 52 10.40 10.01 1.44
N LEU A 53 11.18 10.58 2.36
CA LEU A 53 12.63 10.35 2.42
C LEU A 53 12.94 8.89 2.74
N PHE A 54 12.27 8.31 3.74
CA PHE A 54 12.44 6.91 4.12
C PHE A 54 12.13 5.96 2.97
N ALA A 55 11.02 6.15 2.28
CA ALA A 55 10.67 5.36 1.11
C ALA A 55 11.75 5.44 0.01
N ARG A 56 12.26 6.65 -0.27
CA ARG A 56 13.32 6.86 -1.26
C ARG A 56 14.66 6.23 -0.87
N MET A 57 14.99 6.18 0.42
CA MET A 57 16.20 5.50 0.90
C MET A 57 16.12 3.98 0.75
N CYS A 58 14.91 3.42 0.69
CA CYS A 58 14.65 1.99 0.54
C CYS A 58 14.47 1.53 -0.92
N LEU A 59 14.46 2.45 -1.88
CA LEU A 59 14.34 2.13 -3.31
C LEU A 59 15.38 1.10 -3.77
N ASP A 60 15.04 0.30 -4.77
CA ASP A 60 15.93 -0.70 -5.38
C ASP A 60 16.59 -1.64 -4.34
N ARG A 61 15.79 -2.08 -3.34
CA ARG A 61 16.19 -3.06 -2.32
C ARG A 61 17.42 -2.65 -1.51
N GLN A 62 17.52 -1.38 -1.13
CA GLN A 62 18.62 -0.90 -0.27
C GLN A 62 18.44 -1.38 1.18
N TYR A 63 18.94 -2.59 1.45
CA TYR A 63 18.74 -3.28 2.73
C TYR A 63 19.33 -2.60 3.95
N LEU A 64 20.31 -1.71 3.77
CA LEU A 64 20.88 -0.94 4.89
C LEU A 64 19.79 -0.05 5.53
N ALA A 65 19.01 0.65 4.70
CA ALA A 65 17.91 1.49 5.19
C ALA A 65 16.71 0.64 5.59
N ILE A 66 16.35 -0.37 4.79
CA ILE A 66 15.19 -1.24 5.06
C ILE A 66 15.31 -1.92 6.42
N LYS A 67 16.50 -2.42 6.80
CA LYS A 67 16.71 -3.11 8.09
C LYS A 67 16.41 -2.21 9.28
N GLU A 68 16.80 -0.94 9.22
CA GLU A 68 16.55 0.02 10.30
C GLU A 68 15.09 0.49 10.29
N ILE A 69 14.56 0.84 9.12
CA ILE A 69 13.22 1.41 8.99
C ILE A 69 12.14 0.36 9.29
N SER A 70 12.31 -0.89 8.85
CA SER A 70 11.32 -1.96 9.07
C SER A 70 11.19 -2.40 10.54
N GLN A 71 12.18 -2.09 11.39
CA GLN A 71 12.08 -2.34 12.84
C GLN A 71 11.12 -1.34 13.51
N GLN A 72 11.11 -0.09 13.06
CA GLN A 72 10.26 0.97 13.60
C GLN A 72 8.88 1.03 12.92
N LEU A 73 8.85 0.74 11.61
CA LEU A 73 7.67 0.83 10.76
C LEU A 73 7.30 -0.57 10.25
N GLY A 74 6.64 -1.34 11.10
CA GLY A 74 6.12 -2.67 10.78
C GLY A 74 4.97 -2.62 9.76
N VAL A 75 4.64 -3.78 9.17
CA VAL A 75 3.54 -3.92 8.19
C VAL A 75 2.21 -3.50 8.82
N ASP A 76 1.91 -3.99 10.03
CA ASP A 76 0.63 -3.75 10.70
C ASP A 76 0.41 -2.26 11.00
N LEU A 77 1.46 -1.56 11.43
CA LEU A 77 1.45 -0.12 11.70
C LEU A 77 1.19 0.69 10.42
N ILE A 78 1.92 0.37 9.35
CA ILE A 78 1.72 1.07 8.07
C ILE A 78 0.32 0.78 7.52
N PHE A 79 -0.15 -0.46 7.66
CA PHE A 79 -1.50 -0.85 7.25
C PHE A 79 -2.58 -0.08 8.00
N LEU A 80 -2.44 0.05 9.33
CA LEU A 80 -3.35 0.83 10.17
C LEU A 80 -3.47 2.28 9.69
N CYS A 81 -2.34 2.94 9.42
CA CYS A 81 -2.33 4.31 8.89
C CYS A 81 -2.88 4.42 7.46
N MET A 82 -2.68 3.40 6.62
CA MET A 82 -3.19 3.39 5.24
C MET A 82 -4.72 3.20 5.19
N ALA A 83 -5.24 2.33 6.06
CA ALA A 83 -6.66 1.99 6.15
C ALA A 83 -7.49 3.08 6.86
N ASP A 84 -6.89 3.88 7.74
CA ASP A 84 -7.61 4.91 8.50
C ASP A 84 -8.10 6.08 7.62
N GLU A 85 -9.41 6.14 7.39
CA GLU A 85 -10.06 7.21 6.61
C GLU A 85 -10.12 8.56 7.32
N MET A 86 -9.86 8.60 8.63
CA MET A 86 -9.76 9.86 9.38
C MET A 86 -8.47 10.61 9.06
N LEU A 87 -7.48 9.95 8.47
CA LEU A 87 -6.22 10.57 8.05
C LEU A 87 -6.34 11.24 6.67
N PRO A 88 -5.60 12.35 6.43
CA PRO A 88 -5.52 12.99 5.13
C PRO A 88 -5.04 12.05 4.00
N PHE A 89 -5.57 12.23 2.78
CA PHE A 89 -5.25 11.35 1.65
C PHE A 89 -3.76 11.35 1.27
N ASP A 90 -3.09 12.49 1.38
CA ASP A 90 -1.67 12.66 1.08
C ASP A 90 -0.75 11.95 2.10
N LEU A 91 -1.14 11.92 3.36
CA LEU A 91 -0.45 11.18 4.41
C LEU A 91 -0.61 9.67 4.19
N ARG A 92 -1.84 9.22 3.90
CA ARG A 92 -2.13 7.83 3.53
C ARG A 92 -1.34 7.41 2.29
N ALA A 93 -1.25 8.28 1.28
CA ALA A 93 -0.46 8.04 0.07
C ALA A 93 1.02 7.82 0.41
N SER A 94 1.56 8.62 1.35
CA SER A 94 2.95 8.47 1.81
C SER A 94 3.17 7.12 2.52
N PHE A 95 2.19 6.62 3.27
CA PHE A 95 2.24 5.28 3.87
C PHE A 95 2.13 4.16 2.82
N CYS A 96 1.27 4.29 1.80
CA CYS A 96 1.22 3.34 0.67
C CYS A 96 2.58 3.25 -0.04
N HIS A 97 3.19 4.42 -0.31
CA HIS A 97 4.49 4.51 -0.95
C HIS A 97 5.60 3.83 -0.09
N LEU A 98 5.54 4.01 1.22
CA LEU A 98 6.45 3.36 2.15
C LEU A 98 6.23 1.84 2.22
N MET A 99 4.97 1.38 2.28
CA MET A 99 4.63 -0.06 2.28
C MET A 99 5.28 -0.76 1.08
N LEU A 100 5.19 -0.14 -0.09
CA LEU A 100 5.76 -0.66 -1.33
C LEU A 100 7.28 -0.88 -1.20
N HIS A 101 8.03 0.16 -0.84
CA HIS A 101 9.48 0.13 -0.89
C HIS A 101 10.16 -0.50 0.34
N VAL A 102 9.47 -0.54 1.49
CA VAL A 102 10.04 -1.13 2.72
C VAL A 102 9.69 -2.61 2.85
N HIS A 103 8.48 -3.02 2.45
CA HIS A 103 7.97 -4.37 2.75
C HIS A 103 7.62 -5.21 1.53
N VAL A 104 7.11 -4.61 0.46
CA VAL A 104 6.64 -5.35 -0.74
C VAL A 104 7.75 -5.62 -1.74
N ASP A 105 8.60 -4.65 -2.04
CA ASP A 105 9.79 -4.83 -2.88
C ASP A 105 11.00 -5.25 -2.03
N ARG A 106 11.00 -6.53 -1.63
CA ARG A 106 12.07 -7.14 -0.86
C ARG A 106 12.36 -8.55 -1.36
N ASP A 107 13.46 -9.13 -0.92
CA ASP A 107 13.67 -10.56 -1.03
C ASP A 107 12.74 -11.27 -0.02
N PRO A 108 12.11 -12.39 -0.40
CA PRO A 108 12.33 -13.19 -1.61
C PRO A 108 11.28 -12.94 -2.73
N GLN A 109 10.71 -11.72 -2.83
CA GLN A 109 9.78 -11.39 -3.92
C GLN A 109 10.56 -11.12 -5.22
N GLU A 110 10.15 -11.79 -6.30
CA GLU A 110 10.76 -11.63 -7.62
C GLU A 110 9.68 -11.54 -8.68
N LEU A 111 10.01 -10.90 -9.81
CA LEU A 111 9.10 -10.76 -10.93
C LEU A 111 8.76 -12.15 -11.49
N VAL A 112 7.47 -12.38 -11.68
CA VAL A 112 6.95 -13.62 -12.23
C VAL A 112 6.95 -13.53 -13.74
N MET A 113 7.54 -14.51 -14.42
CA MET A 113 7.41 -14.61 -15.87
C MET A 113 5.96 -14.95 -16.25
N PRO A 114 5.23 -14.07 -16.93
CA PRO A 114 3.83 -14.32 -17.26
C PRO A 114 3.65 -15.44 -18.28
N VAL A 115 4.63 -15.61 -19.19
CA VAL A 115 4.60 -16.63 -20.24
C VAL A 115 5.73 -17.63 -20.01
N LYS A 116 5.36 -18.85 -19.61
CA LYS A 116 6.30 -19.97 -19.46
C LYS A 116 6.43 -20.74 -20.79
N PHE A 117 7.53 -20.52 -21.50
CA PHE A 117 7.82 -21.17 -22.79
C PHE A 117 8.21 -22.65 -22.65
N ALA A 118 8.90 -23.01 -21.56
CA ALA A 118 9.31 -24.39 -21.31
C ALA A 118 8.28 -25.11 -20.43
N ARG A 119 7.76 -26.24 -20.92
CA ARG A 119 6.82 -27.10 -20.18
C ARG A 119 7.23 -28.56 -20.28
N LEU A 120 7.01 -29.31 -19.21
CA LEU A 120 7.17 -30.76 -19.22
C LEU A 120 5.90 -31.39 -19.77
N TRP A 121 6.06 -32.31 -20.74
CA TRP A 121 4.93 -32.99 -21.37
C TRP A 121 4.04 -33.71 -20.34
N THR A 122 4.65 -34.30 -19.31
CA THR A 122 3.97 -35.02 -18.23
C THR A 122 3.14 -34.13 -17.31
N GLU A 123 3.35 -32.81 -17.33
CA GLU A 123 2.63 -31.84 -16.50
C GLU A 123 1.43 -31.21 -17.23
N ILE A 124 1.24 -31.51 -18.51
CA ILE A 124 0.15 -30.92 -19.32
C ILE A 124 -1.12 -31.76 -19.13
N PRO A 125 -2.17 -31.23 -18.47
CA PRO A 125 -3.42 -31.97 -18.31
C PRO A 125 -4.20 -32.01 -19.63
N THR A 126 -5.11 -32.97 -19.77
CA THR A 126 -5.99 -33.10 -20.95
C THR A 126 -7.08 -32.03 -21.01
N ALA A 127 -7.44 -31.45 -19.88
CA ALA A 127 -8.35 -30.32 -19.74
C ALA A 127 -7.85 -29.39 -18.62
N ILE A 128 -8.16 -28.10 -18.70
CA ILE A 128 -7.76 -27.12 -17.69
C ILE A 128 -8.88 -26.11 -17.44
N THR A 129 -9.15 -25.84 -16.17
CA THR A 129 -10.02 -24.72 -15.73
C THR A 129 -9.19 -23.62 -15.08
N ILE A 130 -9.80 -22.46 -14.84
CA ILE A 130 -9.16 -21.36 -14.09
C ILE A 130 -8.76 -21.81 -12.68
N LYS A 131 -9.62 -22.60 -12.01
CA LYS A 131 -9.33 -23.10 -10.66
C LYS A 131 -8.14 -24.06 -10.66
N ASP A 132 -8.04 -24.91 -11.68
CA ASP A 132 -6.90 -25.82 -11.85
C ASP A 132 -5.61 -25.07 -12.17
N TYR A 133 -5.69 -23.96 -12.90
CA TYR A 133 -4.53 -23.11 -13.18
C TYR A 133 -4.01 -22.44 -11.90
N ASP A 134 -4.92 -21.88 -11.08
CA ASP A 134 -4.57 -21.21 -9.82
C ASP A 134 -3.98 -22.19 -8.80
N SER A 135 -4.55 -23.40 -8.66
CA SER A 135 -4.05 -24.40 -7.71
C SER A 135 -2.63 -24.87 -8.04
N ASN A 136 -2.27 -24.99 -9.31
CA ASN A 136 -0.92 -25.39 -9.73
C ASN A 136 0.15 -24.31 -9.47
N LEU A 137 -0.24 -23.03 -9.35
CA LEU A 137 0.69 -21.91 -9.13
C LEU A 137 0.81 -21.50 -7.65
N ASN A 138 -0.25 -21.69 -6.85
CA ASN A 138 -0.36 -21.08 -5.53
C ASN A 138 0.18 -21.92 -4.36
N VAL A 139 0.46 -23.22 -4.53
CA VAL A 139 0.87 -24.11 -3.43
C VAL A 139 2.11 -23.61 -2.66
N SER A 140 3.04 -22.91 -3.34
CA SER A 140 4.25 -22.34 -2.72
C SER A 140 4.09 -20.86 -2.30
N ARG A 141 2.96 -20.22 -2.64
CA ARG A 141 2.75 -18.77 -2.51
C ARG A 141 1.84 -18.39 -1.35
N ASP A 142 1.03 -19.32 -0.85
CA ASP A 142 0.05 -19.06 0.20
C ASP A 142 0.68 -18.49 1.48
N ASP A 143 1.81 -19.05 1.93
CA ASP A 143 2.51 -18.55 3.13
C ASP A 143 2.99 -17.09 2.97
N LYS A 144 3.41 -16.69 1.76
CA LYS A 144 3.86 -15.33 1.46
C LYS A 144 2.68 -14.37 1.33
N LYS A 145 1.55 -14.87 0.80
CA LYS A 145 0.32 -14.10 0.58
C LYS A 145 -0.33 -13.71 1.90
N ASN A 146 -0.28 -14.59 2.90
CA ASN A 146 -0.84 -14.33 4.23
C ASN A 146 -0.32 -13.05 4.88
N LYS A 147 0.96 -12.70 4.67
CA LYS A 147 1.57 -11.48 5.21
C LYS A 147 0.96 -10.19 4.64
N PHE A 148 0.49 -10.21 3.40
CA PHE A 148 -0.04 -9.04 2.70
C PHE A 148 -1.53 -9.17 2.36
N ALA A 149 -2.22 -10.17 2.91
CA ALA A 149 -3.63 -10.44 2.61
C ALA A 149 -4.51 -9.21 2.89
N SER A 150 -4.36 -8.60 4.07
CA SER A 150 -5.10 -7.37 4.42
C SER A 150 -4.74 -6.19 3.51
N THR A 151 -3.49 -6.09 3.07
CA THR A 151 -3.07 -5.06 2.11
C THR A 151 -3.73 -5.27 0.75
N MET A 152 -3.83 -6.51 0.28
CA MET A 152 -4.50 -6.85 -0.98
C MET A 152 -6.00 -6.56 -0.91
N GLU A 153 -6.65 -6.91 0.19
CA GLU A 153 -8.06 -6.61 0.44
C GLU A 153 -8.31 -5.09 0.44
N PHE A 154 -7.48 -4.33 1.14
CA PHE A 154 -7.54 -2.86 1.11
C PHE A 154 -7.43 -2.29 -0.31
N VAL A 155 -6.50 -2.80 -1.14
CA VAL A 155 -6.35 -2.35 -2.54
C VAL A 155 -7.63 -2.60 -3.33
N GLU A 156 -8.22 -3.79 -3.19
CA GLU A 156 -9.45 -4.14 -3.91
C GLU A 156 -10.64 -3.29 -3.46
N ASP A 157 -10.84 -3.15 -2.15
CA ASP A 157 -11.94 -2.36 -1.59
C ASP A 157 -11.81 -0.88 -1.96
N TYR A 158 -10.61 -0.32 -1.88
CA TYR A 158 -10.35 1.05 -2.30
C TYR A 158 -10.71 1.26 -3.78
N LEU A 159 -10.26 0.37 -4.68
CA LEU A 159 -10.53 0.49 -6.12
C LEU A 159 -12.02 0.30 -6.43
N ASN A 160 -12.72 -0.60 -5.74
CA ASN A 160 -14.16 -0.78 -5.90
C ASN A 160 -14.94 0.48 -5.46
N ASN A 161 -14.50 1.14 -4.38
CA ASN A 161 -15.07 2.41 -3.94
C ASN A 161 -14.85 3.52 -4.98
N VAL A 162 -13.65 3.58 -5.59
CA VAL A 162 -13.36 4.54 -6.67
C VAL A 162 -14.24 4.30 -7.89
N VAL A 163 -14.44 3.05 -8.34
CA VAL A 163 -15.36 2.75 -9.46
C VAL A 163 -16.80 3.16 -9.17
N SER A 164 -17.22 3.04 -7.90
CA SER A 164 -18.59 3.34 -7.49
C SER A 164 -18.88 4.84 -7.45
N GLU A 165 -17.86 5.70 -7.50
CA GLU A 165 -18.02 7.14 -7.55
C GLU A 165 -18.35 7.64 -8.96
N ALA A 166 -19.28 8.60 -9.04
CA ALA A 166 -19.69 9.18 -10.32
C ALA A 166 -18.57 10.01 -11.00
N VAL A 167 -17.70 10.64 -10.21
CA VAL A 167 -16.60 11.48 -10.72
C VAL A 167 -15.31 11.17 -9.95
N PRO A 168 -14.69 9.99 -10.18
CA PRO A 168 -13.63 9.44 -9.33
C PRO A 168 -12.37 10.31 -9.24
N PHE A 169 -12.11 11.12 -10.27
CA PHE A 169 -10.91 11.94 -10.38
C PHE A 169 -11.10 13.43 -10.06
N ALA A 170 -12.25 13.82 -9.52
CA ALA A 170 -12.54 15.23 -9.20
C ALA A 170 -11.67 15.78 -8.04
N ASN A 171 -11.25 14.92 -7.11
CA ASN A 171 -10.48 15.32 -5.93
C ASN A 171 -8.98 15.06 -6.14
N GLU A 172 -8.18 16.12 -6.26
CA GLU A 172 -6.73 16.04 -6.51
C GLU A 172 -5.96 15.31 -5.39
N GLU A 173 -6.36 15.48 -4.13
CA GLU A 173 -5.70 14.80 -3.01
C GLU A 173 -5.99 13.30 -3.03
N LYS A 174 -7.24 12.94 -3.33
CA LYS A 174 -7.62 11.54 -3.50
C LYS A 174 -6.85 10.89 -4.67
N ASN A 175 -6.64 11.62 -5.76
CA ASN A 175 -5.88 11.13 -6.91
C ASN A 175 -4.42 10.78 -6.54
N LYS A 176 -3.80 11.51 -5.61
CA LYS A 176 -2.45 11.19 -5.09
C LYS A 176 -2.45 9.85 -4.36
N LEU A 177 -3.46 9.58 -3.54
CA LEU A 177 -3.63 8.28 -2.89
C LEU A 177 -3.91 7.18 -3.93
N THR A 178 -4.81 7.44 -4.88
CA THR A 178 -5.13 6.48 -5.95
C THR A 178 -3.89 6.06 -6.73
N PHE A 179 -3.00 7.00 -7.05
CA PHE A 179 -1.74 6.69 -7.73
C PHE A 179 -0.86 5.71 -6.92
N GLU A 180 -0.67 5.95 -5.63
CA GLU A 180 0.16 5.07 -4.79
C GLU A 180 -0.49 3.70 -4.57
N VAL A 181 -1.83 3.63 -4.45
CA VAL A 181 -2.57 2.36 -4.36
C VAL A 181 -2.45 1.56 -5.66
N VAL A 182 -2.56 2.21 -6.83
CA VAL A 182 -2.36 1.55 -8.14
C VAL A 182 -0.92 1.09 -8.32
N SER A 183 0.06 1.88 -7.88
CA SER A 183 1.48 1.49 -7.89
C SER A 183 1.75 0.27 -7.00
N LEU A 184 1.15 0.23 -5.81
CA LEU A 184 1.21 -0.91 -4.91
C LEU A 184 0.57 -2.16 -5.54
N ALA A 185 -0.62 -2.01 -6.12
CA ALA A 185 -1.32 -3.09 -6.83
C ALA A 185 -0.47 -3.65 -7.98
N HIS A 186 0.11 -2.78 -8.80
CA HIS A 186 0.98 -3.16 -9.91
C HIS A 186 2.12 -4.06 -9.43
N ASN A 187 2.87 -3.66 -8.39
CA ASN A 187 3.98 -4.47 -7.89
C ASN A 187 3.51 -5.79 -7.26
N LEU A 188 2.40 -5.80 -6.51
CA LEU A 188 1.83 -7.03 -5.97
C LEU A 188 1.43 -8.02 -7.07
N ILE A 189 0.89 -7.54 -8.21
CA ILE A 189 0.57 -8.37 -9.37
C ILE A 189 1.85 -8.95 -9.99
N TYR A 190 2.87 -8.12 -10.22
CA TYR A 190 4.11 -8.56 -10.86
C TYR A 190 4.93 -9.53 -10.00
N PHE A 191 4.82 -9.43 -8.67
CA PHE A 191 5.37 -10.41 -7.73
C PHE A 191 4.50 -11.67 -7.57
N GLY A 192 3.32 -11.69 -8.20
CA GLY A 192 2.46 -12.87 -8.29
C GLY A 192 1.65 -13.19 -7.05
N PHE A 193 1.28 -12.17 -6.27
CA PHE A 193 0.39 -12.34 -5.12
C PHE A 193 -1.06 -12.62 -5.53
N TYR A 194 -1.48 -12.10 -6.69
CA TYR A 194 -2.81 -12.32 -7.23
C TYR A 194 -2.89 -13.61 -8.05
N SER A 195 -3.95 -14.38 -7.82
CA SER A 195 -4.33 -15.53 -8.66
C SER A 195 -4.88 -15.05 -10.01
N PHE A 196 -4.97 -15.92 -10.99
CA PHE A 196 -5.55 -15.56 -12.29
C PHE A 196 -7.03 -15.18 -12.16
N SER A 197 -7.79 -15.87 -11.32
CA SER A 197 -9.18 -15.50 -11.03
C SER A 197 -9.31 -14.12 -10.39
N GLU A 198 -8.45 -13.77 -9.43
CA GLU A 198 -8.43 -12.44 -8.80
C GLU A 198 -8.03 -11.35 -9.81
N LEU A 199 -7.05 -11.62 -10.69
CA LEU A 199 -6.64 -10.69 -11.74
C LEU A 199 -7.80 -10.36 -12.70
N LEU A 200 -8.62 -11.34 -13.06
CA LEU A 200 -9.80 -11.10 -13.90
C LEU A 200 -10.81 -10.17 -13.22
N ARG A 201 -11.02 -10.32 -11.91
CA ARG A 201 -11.89 -9.45 -11.12
C ARG A 201 -11.32 -8.03 -11.05
N LEU A 202 -10.05 -7.91 -10.68
CA LEU A 202 -9.36 -6.62 -10.55
C LEU A 202 -9.33 -5.84 -11.88
N THR A 203 -9.12 -6.55 -13.00
CA THR A 203 -9.11 -5.93 -14.34
C THR A 203 -10.47 -5.31 -14.68
N ARG A 204 -11.58 -5.95 -14.30
CA ARG A 204 -12.94 -5.39 -14.51
C ARG A 204 -13.14 -4.10 -13.73
N THR A 205 -12.71 -4.08 -12.46
CA THR A 205 -12.75 -2.88 -11.61
C THR A 205 -11.91 -1.76 -12.24
N LEU A 206 -10.64 -2.04 -12.61
CA LEU A 206 -9.75 -1.03 -13.20
C LEU A 206 -10.27 -0.44 -14.52
N LEU A 207 -10.86 -1.27 -15.39
CA LEU A 207 -11.47 -0.78 -16.62
C LEU A 207 -12.66 0.15 -16.33
N GLY A 208 -13.47 -0.17 -15.32
CA GLY A 208 -14.57 0.67 -14.87
C GLY A 208 -14.11 2.06 -14.42
N ILE A 209 -12.98 2.18 -13.72
CA ILE A 209 -12.44 3.48 -13.28
C ILE A 209 -12.14 4.39 -14.48
N ILE A 210 -11.57 3.83 -15.54
CA ILE A 210 -11.19 4.59 -16.74
C ILE A 210 -12.43 4.91 -17.59
N ASP A 211 -13.38 3.99 -17.67
CA ASP A 211 -14.61 4.13 -18.47
C ASP A 211 -15.62 5.12 -17.84
N CYS A 212 -15.42 5.53 -16.59
CA CYS A 212 -16.11 6.68 -15.97
C CYS A 212 -15.79 8.03 -16.65
N VAL A 213 -15.43 8.04 -17.94
CA VAL A 213 -15.21 9.23 -18.74
C VAL A 213 -16.43 10.13 -18.60
N GLN A 214 -16.16 11.30 -18.02
CA GLN A 214 -17.07 12.41 -17.85
C GLN A 214 -17.83 12.63 -19.17
N ASN A 215 -19.12 12.31 -19.19
CA ASN A 215 -19.99 12.81 -20.23
C ASN A 215 -19.84 14.34 -20.24
N PRO A 216 -19.61 14.97 -21.41
CA PRO A 216 -19.32 16.40 -21.52
C PRO A 216 -20.44 17.28 -20.93
#